data_AF-A0A4S1W734-F1
#
_entry.id   AF-A0A4S1W734-F1
#
_cell.length_a   1.000
_cell.length_b   1.000
_cell.length_c   1.000
_cell.angle_alpha   90.00
_cell.angle_beta   90.00
_cell.angle_gamma   90.00
#
_symmetry.space_group_name_H-M   'P 1'
#
loop_
_entity.id
_entity.type
_entity.pdbx_description
1 polymer ?
#
loop_
_entity_poly.entity_id
_entity_poly.type
_entity_poly.pdbx_seq_one_letter_code
_entity_poly.pdbx_strand_id
1 'polypeptide(L)' 'MADIINLNKARKARARAGKTVRAQENRVRFGRTKAEKQADAAETAKLDRLLDDSKRD' A
#
# COMPACT_ATOMS: atom_id res chain seq x y z
N MET A 1 31.31 -25.86 13.88
CA MET A 1 30.19 -25.14 14.53
C MET A 1 29.14 -24.94 13.46
N ALA A 2 28.04 -25.70 13.48
CA ALA A 2 27.06 -25.67 12.40
C ALA A 2 26.05 -24.56 12.66
N ASP A 3 25.95 -23.61 11.73
CA ASP A 3 24.91 -22.57 11.80
C ASP A 3 23.55 -23.22 11.56
N ILE A 4 22.74 -23.32 12.61
CA ILE A 4 21.37 -23.82 12.54
C ILE A 4 20.52 -22.72 11.91
N ILE A 5 20.46 -22.70 10.58
CA ILE A 5 19.67 -21.72 9.84
C ILE A 5 18.20 -22.13 9.88
N ASN A 6 17.36 -21.25 10.43
CA ASN A 6 15.92 -21.45 10.41
C ASN A 6 15.36 -21.19 8.99
N LEU A 7 15.06 -22.29 8.28
CA LEU A 7 14.50 -22.26 6.92
C LEU A 7 13.17 -21.52 6.81
N ASN A 8 12.40 -21.40 7.91
CA ASN A 8 11.15 -20.62 7.90
C ASN A 8 11.43 -19.12 7.89
N LYS A 9 12.47 -18.65 8.60
CA LYS A 9 12.91 -17.25 8.51
C LYS A 9 13.41 -16.92 7.10
N ALA A 10 14.20 -17.81 6.50
CA ALA A 10 14.69 -17.66 5.13
C ALA A 10 13.53 -17.60 4.10
N ARG A 11 12.55 -18.50 4.21
CA ARG A 11 11.33 -18.48 3.36
C ARG A 11 10.53 -17.19 3.53
N LYS A 12 10.34 -16.72 4.76
CA LYS A 12 9.65 -15.45 5.05
C LYS A 12 10.41 -14.25 4.47
N ALA A 13 11.73 -14.22 4.56
CA ALA A 13 12.55 -13.16 3.97
C ALA A 13 12.39 -13.13 2.44
N ARG A 14 12.48 -14.28 1.77
CA ARG A 14 12.24 -14.39 0.31
C ARG A 14 10.83 -13.93 -0.08
N ALA A 15 9.82 -14.30 0.70
CA ALA A 15 8.44 -13.87 0.46
C ALA A 15 8.28 -12.35 0.61
N ARG A 16 8.94 -11.73 1.59
CA ARG A 16 8.94 -10.27 1.77
C ARG A 16 9.62 -9.56 0.60
N ALA A 17 10.76 -10.06 0.13
CA ALA A 17 11.45 -9.52 -1.05
C ALA A 17 10.60 -9.65 -2.33
N GLY A 18 9.89 -10.77 -2.52
CA GLY A 18 8.96 -10.92 -3.65
C GLY A 18 7.81 -9.92 -3.61
N LYS A 19 7.30 -9.58 -2.41
CA LYS A 19 6.24 -8.57 -2.25
C LYS A 19 6.71 -7.16 -2.62
N THR A 20 7.97 -6.80 -2.31
CA THR A 20 8.50 -5.47 -2.66
C THR A 20 8.67 -5.30 -4.17
N VAL A 21 9.13 -6.34 -4.86
CA VAL A 21 9.27 -6.33 -6.33
C VAL A 21 7.90 -6.19 -6.99
N ARG A 22 6.91 -7.00 -6.59
CA ARG A 22 5.53 -6.87 -7.10
C ARG A 22 4.93 -5.49 -6.82
N ALA A 23 5.22 -4.91 -5.66
CA ALA A 23 4.77 -3.56 -5.33
C ALA A 23 5.40 -2.52 -6.28
N GLN A 24 6.70 -2.64 -6.61
CA GLN A 24 7.36 -1.78 -7.59
C GLN A 24 6.76 -1.96 -8.99
N GLU A 25 6.57 -3.20 -9.45
CA GLU A 25 5.91 -3.47 -10.73
C GLU A 25 4.51 -2.86 -10.80
N ASN A 26 3.73 -2.97 -9.72
CA ASN A 26 2.39 -2.38 -9.67
C ASN A 26 2.43 -0.85 -9.67
N ARG A 27 3.45 -0.21 -9.08
CA ARG A 27 3.64 1.26 -9.18
C ARG A 27 3.89 1.68 -10.62
N VAL A 28 4.74 0.93 -11.34
CA VAL A 28 5.04 1.21 -12.75
C VAL A 28 3.82 0.94 -13.63
N ARG A 29 3.14 -0.20 -13.45
CA ARG A 29 2.00 -0.61 -14.30
C ARG A 29 0.74 0.21 -14.08
N PHE A 30 0.42 0.54 -12.83
CA PHE A 30 -0.84 1.19 -12.48
C PHE A 30 -0.68 2.66 -12.11
N GLY A 31 0.55 3.18 -12.07
CA GLY A 31 0.87 4.60 -11.92
C GLY A 31 0.58 5.21 -10.54
N ARG A 32 -0.17 4.52 -9.67
CA ARG A 32 -0.49 5.01 -8.32
C ARG A 32 -0.21 4.00 -7.22
N THR A 33 0.44 4.45 -6.15
CA THR A 33 0.63 3.66 -4.94
C THR A 33 -0.67 3.52 -4.14
N LYS A 34 -0.74 2.52 -3.23
CA LYS A 34 -1.87 2.41 -2.29
C LYS A 34 -1.98 3.66 -1.40
N ALA A 35 -0.85 4.24 -1.02
CA ALA A 35 -0.81 5.45 -0.20
C ALA A 35 -1.39 6.66 -0.95
N GLU A 36 -1.02 6.85 -2.22
CA GLU A 36 -1.61 7.90 -3.07
C GLU A 36 -3.13 7.70 -3.24
N LYS A 37 -3.58 6.49 -3.54
CA LYS A 37 -5.03 6.20 -3.63
C LYS A 37 -5.77 6.50 -2.33
N GLN A 38 -5.13 6.26 -1.17
CA GLN A 38 -5.73 6.56 0.13
C GLN A 38 -5.73 8.05 0.43
N ALA A 39 -4.70 8.78 0.02
CA ALA A 39 -4.64 10.24 0.13
C ALA A 39 -5.73 10.89 -0.74
N ASP A 40 -5.83 10.47 -2.01
CA ASP A 40 -6.87 10.91 -2.94
C ASP A 40 -8.27 10.64 -2.34
N ALA A 41 -8.52 9.42 -1.86
CA ALA A 41 -9.81 9.06 -1.27
C ALA A 41 -10.14 9.85 0.02
N ALA A 42 -9.12 10.17 0.82
CA ALA A 42 -9.30 10.99 2.01
C ALA A 42 -9.58 12.46 1.67
N GLU A 43 -8.97 12.96 0.59
CA GLU A 43 -9.23 14.30 0.07
C GLU A 43 -10.63 14.41 -0.52
N THR A 44 -11.05 13.45 -1.35
CA THR A 44 -12.43 13.41 -1.87
C THR A 44 -13.44 13.32 -0.73
N ALA A 45 -13.22 12.46 0.27
CA ALA A 45 -14.11 12.35 1.42
C ALA A 45 -14.15 13.61 2.31
N LYS A 46 -13.13 14.48 2.27
CA LYS A 46 -13.18 15.80 2.92
C LYS A 46 -13.99 16.78 2.09
N LEU A 47 -13.78 16.78 0.77
CA LEU A 47 -14.54 17.63 -0.15
C LEU A 47 -16.03 17.28 -0.13
N ASP A 48 -16.37 15.99 -0.17
CA ASP A 48 -17.76 15.52 -0.10
C ASP A 48 -18.43 15.98 1.20
N ARG A 49 -17.77 15.81 2.35
CA ARG A 49 -18.28 16.30 3.63
C ARG A 49 -18.47 17.81 3.66
N LEU A 50 -17.53 18.57 3.09
CA LEU A 50 -17.63 20.02 3.04
C LEU A 50 -18.79 20.47 2.14
N LEU A 51 -19.03 19.76 1.03
CA LEU A 51 -20.18 20.00 0.15
C LEU A 51 -21.50 19.63 0.81
N ASP A 52 -21.54 18.53 1.56
CA ASP A 52 -22.73 18.12 2.31
C ASP A 52 -23.04 19.10 3.45
N ASP A 53 -22.04 19.57 4.20
CA ASP A 53 -22.21 20.58 5.26
C ASP A 53 -22.62 21.96 4.71
N SER A 54 -22.23 22.27 3.47
CA SER A 54 -22.55 23.55 2.83
C SER A 54 -23.85 23.52 2.02
N LYS A 55 -24.44 22.34 1.80
CA LYS A 55 -25.83 22.22 1.33
C LYS A 55 -26.77 22.67 2.43
N ARG A 56 -27.35 23.85 2.22
CA ARG A 56 -28.54 24.31 2.95
C ARG A 56 -29.76 23.74 2.24
N ASP A 57 -30.42 22.78 2.88
CA ASP A 57 -31.86 22.52 2.67
C ASP A 57 -32.70 23.60 3.36
#